data_AF-A0A1J3IRS6-F1
#
_entry.id   AF-A0A1J3IRS6-F1
#
_cell.length_a   1.000
_cell.length_b   1.000
_cell.length_c   1.000
_cell.angle_alpha   90.00
_cell.angle_beta   90.00
_cell.angle_gamma   90.00
#
_symmetry.space_group_name_H-M   'P 1'
#
loop_
_entity.id
_entity.type
_entity.pdbx_description
1 polymer ?
#
loop_
_entity_poly.entity_id
_entity_poly.type
_entity_poly.pdbx_seq_one_letter_code
_entity_poly.pdbx_strand_id
1 'polypeptide(L)' 'VVIFIDDLDDGVVLDTLVGGDDWFGPRSRIIAVTKDKQILKGQKIECIYEVGLPSAEVALQMFCRYAFSQNSPPDGFME' A
#
# COMPACT_ATOMS: atom_id res chain seq x y z
N VAL A 1 -14.90 -9.22 -3.30
CA VAL A 1 -14.22 -8.29 -4.23
C VAL A 1 -13.02 -7.66 -3.53
N VAL A 2 -11.93 -7.38 -4.23
CA VAL A 2 -10.81 -6.60 -3.67
C VAL A 2 -10.53 -5.44 -4.62
N ILE A 3 -10.59 -4.21 -4.11
CA ILE A 3 -10.30 -2.99 -4.87
C ILE A 3 -9.09 -2.31 -4.25
N PHE A 4 -8.16 -1.89 -5.11
CA PHE A 4 -7.02 -1.05 -4.75
C PHE A 4 -7.21 0.32 -5.38
N ILE A 5 -7.13 1.36 -4.57
CA ILE A 5 -7.13 2.76 -5.01
C ILE A 5 -5.75 3.30 -4.66
N ASP A 6 -4.89 3.36 -5.67
CA ASP A 6 -3.51 3.83 -5.51
C ASP A 6 -3.40 5.34 -5.74
N ASP A 7 -2.41 5.96 -5.08
CA ASP A 7 -2.09 7.40 -5.15
C ASP A 7 -3.31 8.34 -4.95
N LEU A 8 -4.14 8.04 -3.97
CA LEU A 8 -5.31 8.86 -3.62
C LEU A 8 -4.88 10.25 -3.11
N ASP A 9 -5.31 11.30 -3.80
CA ASP A 9 -4.99 12.70 -3.52
C ASP A 9 -6.23 13.56 -3.17
N ASP A 10 -7.43 13.06 -3.42
CA ASP A 10 -8.71 13.72 -3.09
C ASP A 10 -9.70 12.74 -2.45
N GLY A 11 -10.27 13.13 -1.30
CA GLY A 11 -11.30 12.36 -0.60
C GLY A 11 -12.57 12.13 -1.43
N VAL A 12 -12.90 13.02 -2.38
CA VAL A 12 -14.10 12.89 -3.23
C VAL A 12 -14.06 11.63 -4.09
N VAL A 13 -12.87 11.16 -4.44
CA VAL A 13 -12.68 9.92 -5.22
C VAL A 13 -13.17 8.71 -4.43
N LEU A 14 -12.93 8.66 -3.11
CA LEU A 14 -13.44 7.59 -2.25
C LEU A 14 -14.96 7.59 -2.21
N ASP A 15 -15.59 8.74 -2.03
CA ASP A 15 -17.05 8.86 -1.99
C ASP A 15 -17.69 8.40 -3.31
N THR A 16 -17.02 8.70 -4.43
CA THR A 16 -17.51 8.34 -5.78
C THR A 16 -17.32 6.85 -6.10
N LEU A 17 -16.19 6.25 -5.71
CA LEU A 17 -15.84 4.87 -6.07
C LEU A 17 -16.38 3.84 -5.08
N VAL A 18 -16.51 4.21 -3.82
CA VAL A 18 -16.92 3.31 -2.74
C VAL A 18 -18.43 3.40 -2.49
N GLY A 19 -19.08 4.50 -2.86
CA GLY A 19 -20.54 4.62 -2.82
C GLY A 19 -21.10 4.34 -1.43
N GLY A 20 -21.59 3.11 -1.19
CA GLY A 20 -22.10 2.63 0.09
C GLY A 20 -21.84 1.14 0.35
N ASP A 21 -22.06 0.70 1.58
CA ASP A 21 -21.83 -0.68 2.04
C ASP A 21 -22.66 -1.73 1.27
N ASP A 22 -23.74 -1.31 0.62
CA ASP A 22 -24.63 -2.12 -0.19
C ASP A 22 -24.06 -2.47 -1.58
N TRP A 23 -23.02 -1.76 -2.03
CA TRP A 23 -22.38 -1.98 -3.33
C TRP A 23 -21.48 -3.22 -3.34
N PHE A 24 -21.06 -3.69 -2.17
CA PHE A 24 -20.10 -4.78 -2.05
C PHE A 24 -20.66 -5.95 -1.25
N GLY A 25 -20.50 -7.16 -1.80
CA GLY A 25 -20.87 -8.38 -1.09
C GLY A 25 -19.99 -8.65 0.13
N PRO A 26 -20.44 -9.54 1.04
CA PRO A 26 -19.68 -9.92 2.23
C PRO A 26 -18.24 -10.30 1.94
N ARG A 27 -17.32 -9.95 2.86
CA ARG A 27 -15.87 -10.19 2.76
C ARG A 27 -15.16 -9.41 1.65
N SER A 28 -15.81 -8.43 1.02
CA SER A 28 -15.12 -7.49 0.13
C SER A 28 -14.16 -6.60 0.92
N ARG A 29 -13.09 -6.15 0.26
CA ARG A 29 -12.06 -5.29 0.85
C ARG A 29 -11.70 -4.17 -0.11
N ILE A 30 -11.58 -2.97 0.42
CA ILE A 30 -11.13 -1.79 -0.32
C ILE A 30 -9.88 -1.30 0.39
N ILE A 31 -8.81 -1.13 -0.37
CA ILE A 31 -7.51 -0.68 0.14
C ILE A 31 -7.18 0.61 -0.60
N ALA A 32 -7.21 1.72 0.12
CA ALA A 32 -6.81 3.03 -0.38
C ALA A 32 -5.38 3.34 0.08
N VAL A 33 -4.54 3.76 -0.85
CA VAL A 33 -3.14 4.12 -0.62
C VAL A 33 -2.99 5.61 -0.89
N THR A 34 -2.44 6.34 0.07
CA THR A 34 -2.19 7.78 -0.03
C THR A 34 -0.92 8.14 0.73
N LYS A 35 -0.30 9.25 0.32
CA LYS A 35 0.80 9.90 1.05
C LYS A 35 0.28 10.87 2.12
N ASP A 36 -1.01 11.25 2.09
CA ASP A 36 -1.63 12.14 3.06
C ASP A 36 -2.69 11.42 3.92
N LYS A 37 -2.30 11.06 5.15
CA LYS A 37 -3.20 10.42 6.11
C LYS A 37 -4.41 11.28 6.52
N GLN A 38 -4.39 12.60 6.29
CA GLN A 38 -5.52 13.46 6.62
C GLN A 38 -6.71 13.20 5.70
N ILE A 39 -6.48 12.77 4.45
CA ILE A 39 -7.54 12.37 3.52
C ILE A 39 -8.33 11.20 4.10
N LEU A 40 -7.64 10.16 4.59
CA LEU A 40 -8.27 8.99 5.20
C LEU A 40 -9.05 9.35 6.47
N LYS A 41 -8.48 10.22 7.32
CA LYS A 41 -9.16 10.71 8.53
C LYS A 41 -10.38 11.56 8.23
N GLY A 42 -10.31 12.40 7.20
CA GLY A 42 -11.43 13.21 6.72
C GLY A 42 -12.62 12.34 6.30
N GLN A 43 -12.33 11.18 5.71
CA GLN A 43 -13.33 10.16 5.34
C GLN A 43 -13.72 9.20 6.48
N LYS A 44 -13.32 9.50 7.73
CA LYS A 44 -13.64 8.69 8.93
C LYS A 44 -13.21 7.21 8.81
N ILE A 45 -12.17 6.94 8.03
CA ILE A 45 -11.58 5.60 7.95
C ILE A 45 -10.76 5.36 9.22
N GLU A 46 -11.12 4.34 9.99
CA GLU A 46 -10.44 3.99 11.25
C GLU A 46 -9.26 3.03 11.03
N CYS A 47 -9.37 2.15 10.04
CA CYS A 47 -8.35 1.15 9.70
C CYS A 47 -7.22 1.77 8.87
N ILE A 48 -6.32 2.51 9.52
CA ILE A 48 -5.17 3.16 8.87
C ILE A 48 -3.88 2.41 9.24
N TYR A 49 -3.12 2.00 8.21
CA TYR A 49 -1.78 1.45 8.37
C TYR A 49 -0.75 2.42 7.79
N GLU A 50 0.14 2.93 8.63
CA GLU A 50 1.25 3.80 8.19
C GLU A 50 2.42 2.91 7.73
N VAL A 51 2.74 2.95 6.44
CA VAL A 51 3.82 2.15 5.84
C VAL A 51 5.16 2.75 6.24
N GLY A 52 5.97 1.98 6.99
CA GLY A 52 7.32 2.36 7.35
C GLY A 52 8.35 2.04 6.26
N LEU A 53 9.57 2.54 6.46
CA LEU A 53 10.72 2.12 5.66
C LEU A 53 11.04 0.64 5.88
N PRO A 54 11.56 -0.08 4.86
CA PRO A 54 12.02 -1.45 5.05
C PRO A 54 13.18 -1.51 6.04
N SER A 55 13.32 -2.63 6.76
CA SER A 55 14.54 -2.93 7.51
C SER A 55 15.73 -3.03 6.56
N ALA A 56 16.96 -2.88 7.07
CA ALA A 56 18.17 -3.02 6.24
C ALA A 56 18.22 -4.36 5.49
N GLU A 57 17.80 -5.46 6.15
CA GLU A 57 17.70 -6.79 5.55
C GLU A 57 16.68 -6.82 4.40
N VAL A 58 15.47 -6.28 4.62
CA VAL A 58 14.42 -6.23 3.59
C VAL A 58 14.83 -5.32 2.44
N ALA A 59 15.46 -4.18 2.73
CA ALA A 59 15.94 -3.23 1.74
C ALA A 59 17.03 -3.87 0.86
N LEU A 60 17.99 -4.58 1.47
CA LEU A 60 19.01 -5.34 0.76
C LEU A 60 18.38 -6.42 -0.12
N GLN A 61 17.43 -7.18 0.41
CA GLN A 61 16.73 -8.20 -0.37
C GLN A 61 15.97 -7.59 -1.57
N MET A 62 15.29 -6.45 -1.38
CA MET A 62 14.61 -5.72 -2.47
C MET A 62 15.61 -5.28 -3.55
N PHE A 63 16.73 -4.70 -3.13
CA PHE A 63 17.81 -4.30 -4.04
C PHE A 63 18.37 -5.49 -4.82
N CYS A 64 18.68 -6.60 -4.15
CA CYS A 64 19.20 -7.79 -4.80
C CYS A 64 18.21 -8.43 -5.78
N ARG A 65 16.90 -8.42 -5.45
CA ARG A 65 15.87 -8.92 -6.37
C ARG A 65 15.83 -8.09 -7.64
N TYR A 66 15.97 -6.76 -7.53
CA TYR A 66 15.97 -5.86 -8.66
C TYR A 66 17.25 -5.95 -9.50
N ALA A 67 18.42 -5.90 -8.86
CA ALA A 67 19.71 -5.85 -9.54
C ALA A 67 20.19 -7.22 -10.04
N PHE A 68 19.92 -8.29 -9.29
CA PHE A 68 20.50 -9.62 -9.51
C PHE A 68 19.46 -10.72 -9.73
N SER A 69 18.17 -10.42 -9.67
CA SER A 69 17.09 -11.42 -9.68
C SER A 69 17.24 -12.49 -8.57
N GLN A 70 17.86 -12.13 -7.45
CA GLN A 70 18.18 -13.02 -6.33
C GLN A 70 17.80 -12.39 -4.99
N ASN A 71 17.60 -13.20 -3.94
CA ASN A 71 17.22 -12.69 -2.61
C ASN A 71 18.40 -12.14 -1.80
N SER A 72 19.62 -12.42 -2.24
CA SER A 72 20.87 -12.05 -1.58
C SER A 72 21.87 -11.56 -2.63
N PRO A 73 22.88 -10.77 -2.24
CA PRO A 73 23.95 -10.37 -3.13
C PRO A 73 24.74 -11.60 -3.63
N PRO A 74 25.21 -11.61 -4.90
CA PRO A 74 26.16 -12.60 -5.37
C PRO A 74 27.50 -12.52 -4.64
N ASP A 75 28.31 -13.57 -4.74
CA ASP A 75 29.66 -13.58 -4.18
C ASP A 75 30.48 -12.38 -4.70
N GLY A 76 31.13 -11.66 -3.79
CA GLY A 76 31.90 -10.45 -4.09
C GLY A 76 31.07 -9.15 -4.18
N PHE A 77 29.77 -9.20 -3.93
CA PHE A 77 28.89 -8.01 -3.81
C PHE A 77 28.42 -7.74 -2.36
N MET A 78 28.83 -8.56 -1.39
CA MET A 78 28.81 -8.18 0.03
C MET A 78 30.10 -7.42 0.35
N GLU A 79 29.96 -6.28 1.05
CA GLU A 79 31.08 -5.58 1.70
C GLU A 79 31.74 -6.44 2.80
#